data_AF-A0A0C3AUH2-F1
#
_entry.id   AF-A0A0C3AUH2-F1
#
_cell.length_a   1.000
_cell.length_b   1.000
_cell.length_c   1.000
_cell.angle_alpha   90.00
_cell.angle_beta   90.00
_cell.angle_gamma   90.00
#
_symmetry.space_group_name_H-M   'P 1'
#
loop_
_entity.id
_entity.type
_entity.pdbx_description
1 polymer ?
#
loop_
_entity_poly.entity_id
_entity_poly.type
_entity_poly.pdbx_seq_one_letter_code
_entity_poly.pdbx_strand_id
1 'polypeptide(L)'
;MKSSATTILQFVRRQWTRSLFFLPISADTHDMLLNSQLQSNLTGLLMDDLIKAPRETAALFSQLITLGHDHIAALPVIFHAYANLHDSNQILQARGASILLAMATHASLRNMIYQVLAVHATFRLFSPETDSKEINAAIDRMAHFGILKLTE
;
A
#
# COMPACT_ATOMS: atom_id res chain seq x y z
N MET A 1 -32.13 1.59 -8.34
CA MET A 1 -31.93 2.45 -7.14
C MET A 1 -30.67 2.11 -6.30
N LYS A 2 -29.56 1.64 -6.89
CA LYS A 2 -28.30 1.33 -6.15
C LYS A 2 -27.28 2.50 -6.07
N SER A 3 -27.62 3.68 -6.60
CA SER A 3 -26.66 4.79 -6.83
C SER A 3 -26.36 5.66 -5.60
N SER A 4 -27.27 5.74 -4.62
CA SER A 4 -27.15 6.72 -3.54
C SER A 4 -26.19 6.27 -2.43
N ALA A 5 -26.24 4.99 -2.03
CA ALA A 5 -25.39 4.45 -0.97
C ALA A 5 -23.89 4.46 -1.31
N THR A 6 -23.53 4.11 -2.56
CA THR A 6 -22.14 4.13 -3.03
C THR A 6 -21.58 5.55 -3.09
N THR A 7 -22.42 6.52 -3.47
CA THR A 7 -22.03 7.94 -3.53
C THR A 7 -21.81 8.52 -2.13
N ILE A 8 -22.66 8.14 -1.17
CA ILE A 8 -22.51 8.55 0.24
C ILE A 8 -21.25 7.91 0.85
N LEU A 9 -21.00 6.63 0.62
CA LEU A 9 -19.78 5.96 1.06
C LEU A 9 -18.51 6.59 0.46
N GLN A 10 -18.54 6.93 -0.83
CA GLN A 10 -17.44 7.65 -1.48
C GLN A 10 -17.21 9.04 -0.89
N PHE A 11 -18.28 9.78 -0.60
CA PHE A 11 -18.21 11.10 0.02
C PHE A 11 -17.64 11.04 1.44
N VAL A 12 -18.14 10.12 2.26
CA VAL A 12 -17.65 9.89 3.63
C VAL A 12 -16.19 9.47 3.62
N ARG A 13 -15.79 8.56 2.73
CA ARG A 13 -14.37 8.15 2.58
C ARG A 13 -13.47 9.31 2.15
N ARG A 14 -13.92 10.16 1.22
CA ARG A 14 -13.17 11.36 0.78
C ARG A 14 -13.04 12.43 1.87
N GLN A 15 -14.08 12.61 2.68
CA GLN A 15 -14.06 13.50 3.84
C GLN A 15 -13.07 12.97 4.89
N TRP A 16 -13.12 11.67 5.18
CA TRP A 16 -12.21 11.02 6.13
C TRP A 16 -10.74 11.12 5.72
N THR A 17 -10.39 10.87 4.46
CA THR A 17 -9.00 11.03 3.98
C THR A 17 -8.50 12.47 4.05
N ARG A 18 -9.39 13.46 3.83
CA ARG A 18 -9.04 14.88 4.02
C ARG A 18 -8.88 15.25 5.50
N SER A 19 -9.68 14.69 6.40
CA SER A 19 -9.54 14.97 7.84
C SER A 19 -8.27 14.34 8.43
N LEU A 20 -7.90 13.14 7.98
CA LEU A 20 -6.62 12.50 8.32
C LEU A 20 -5.42 13.27 7.79
N PHE A 21 -5.55 13.94 6.65
CA PHE A 21 -4.52 14.80 6.09
C PHE A 21 -4.10 15.95 7.01
N PHE A 22 -5.03 16.47 7.84
CA PHE A 22 -4.80 17.64 8.69
C PHE A 22 -4.52 17.31 10.16
N LEU A 23 -4.48 16.04 10.56
CA LEU A 23 -4.19 15.68 11.95
C LEU A 23 -2.71 15.95 12.27
N PRO A 24 -2.39 16.85 13.22
CA PRO A 24 -1.04 16.96 13.74
C PRO A 24 -0.72 15.70 14.54
N ILE A 25 0.27 14.93 14.09
CA ILE A 25 0.71 13.71 14.77
C ILE A 25 1.59 14.14 15.95
N SER A 26 1.01 14.25 17.15
CA SER A 26 1.80 14.27 18.39
C SER A 26 2.11 12.84 18.83
N ALA A 27 3.10 12.66 19.71
CA ALA A 27 3.54 11.35 20.19
C ALA A 27 2.42 10.54 20.86
N ASP A 28 1.49 11.21 21.57
CA ASP A 28 0.34 10.53 22.19
C ASP A 28 -0.70 10.09 21.15
N THR A 29 -0.92 10.87 20.09
CA THR A 29 -1.79 10.47 18.97
C THR A 29 -1.17 9.33 18.19
N HIS A 30 0.16 9.30 18.07
CA HIS A 30 0.94 8.26 17.38
C HIS A 30 0.72 6.87 17.99
N ASP A 31 0.89 6.72 19.31
CA ASP A 31 0.73 5.41 19.97
C ASP A 31 -0.74 4.94 20.03
N MET A 32 -1.68 5.88 20.12
CA MET A 32 -3.11 5.57 20.07
C MET A 32 -3.56 5.18 18.65
N LEU A 33 -2.95 5.76 17.62
CA LEU A 33 -3.18 5.42 16.21
C LEU A 33 -2.59 4.05 15.86
N LEU A 34 -1.38 3.76 16.35
CA LEU A 34 -0.68 2.49 16.14
C LEU A 34 -1.41 1.27 16.73
N ASN A 35 -2.15 1.44 17.82
CA ASN A 35 -2.87 0.34 18.47
C ASN A 35 -4.33 0.20 18.02
N SER A 36 -4.76 0.92 16.99
CA SER A 36 -6.17 1.06 16.63
C SER A 36 -6.57 0.36 15.33
N GLN A 37 -7.88 0.09 15.24
CA GLN A 37 -8.60 -0.32 14.03
C GLN A 37 -8.40 0.67 12.85
N LEU A 38 -7.84 1.85 13.10
CA LEU A 38 -7.50 2.83 12.08
C LEU A 38 -6.36 2.33 11.17
N GLN A 39 -5.41 1.54 11.66
CA GLN A 39 -4.33 0.98 10.83
C GLN A 39 -4.87 0.06 9.74
N SER A 40 -5.71 -0.91 10.11
CA SER A 40 -6.33 -1.84 9.16
C SER A 40 -7.25 -1.08 8.18
N ASN A 41 -7.93 -0.04 8.66
CA ASN A 41 -8.71 0.85 7.81
C ASN A 41 -7.85 1.63 6.82
N LEU A 42 -6.65 2.09 7.22
CA LEU A 42 -5.74 2.86 6.36
C LEU A 42 -5.06 1.98 5.30
N THR A 43 -4.61 0.78 5.66
CA THR A 43 -4.13 -0.22 4.69
C THR A 43 -5.25 -0.63 3.74
N GLY A 44 -6.47 -0.83 4.26
CA GLY A 44 -7.66 -1.06 3.45
C GLY A 44 -7.98 0.08 2.49
N LEU A 45 -7.82 1.34 2.92
CA LEU A 45 -7.99 2.53 2.07
C LEU A 45 -6.91 2.60 0.98
N LEU A 46 -5.66 2.29 1.31
CA LEU A 46 -4.58 2.25 0.32
C LEU A 46 -4.76 1.15 -0.74
N MET A 47 -5.50 0.09 -0.41
CA MET A 47 -5.87 -0.99 -1.33
C MET A 47 -7.24 -0.78 -1.98
N ASP A 48 -7.95 0.30 -1.67
CA ASP A 48 -9.28 0.59 -2.21
C ASP A 48 -9.20 1.35 -3.54
N ASP A 49 -9.52 0.66 -4.64
CA ASP A 49 -9.55 1.21 -6.01
C ASP A 49 -10.59 2.33 -6.21
N LEU A 50 -11.46 2.56 -5.23
CA LEU A 50 -12.35 3.71 -5.23
C LEU A 50 -11.59 5.02 -4.98
N ILE A 51 -10.41 4.96 -4.33
CA ILE A 51 -9.53 6.12 -4.17
C ILE A 51 -8.70 6.26 -5.44
N LYS A 52 -9.21 7.08 -6.36
CA LYS A 52 -8.64 7.30 -7.69
C LYS A 52 -7.63 8.44 -7.77
N ALA A 53 -7.15 8.94 -6.63
CA ALA A 53 -6.44 10.21 -6.55
C ALA A 53 -4.97 9.98 -6.12
N PRO A 54 -4.01 9.94 -7.07
CA PRO A 54 -2.66 9.44 -6.80
C PRO A 54 -1.89 10.26 -5.76
N ARG A 55 -2.08 11.59 -5.75
CA ARG A 55 -1.41 12.49 -4.80
C ARG A 55 -1.89 12.24 -3.38
N GLU A 56 -3.20 12.08 -3.19
CA GLU A 56 -3.82 11.81 -1.92
C GLU A 56 -3.41 10.43 -1.40
N THR A 57 -3.31 9.43 -2.28
CA THR A 57 -2.82 8.10 -1.91
C THR A 57 -1.36 8.11 -1.45
N ALA A 58 -0.49 8.83 -2.17
CA ALA A 58 0.92 8.99 -1.77
C ALA A 58 1.05 9.71 -0.42
N ALA A 59 0.27 10.77 -0.19
CA ALA A 59 0.27 11.49 1.09
C ALA A 59 -0.22 10.62 2.25
N LEU A 60 -1.32 9.87 2.07
CA LEU A 60 -1.81 8.91 3.07
C LEU A 60 -0.76 7.85 3.40
N PHE A 61 -0.03 7.38 2.38
CA PHE A 61 1.06 6.44 2.57
C PHE A 61 2.21 7.04 3.39
N SER A 62 2.68 8.24 3.05
CA SER A 62 3.73 8.93 3.82
C SER A 62 3.34 9.13 5.29
N GLN A 63 2.07 9.40 5.56
CA GLN A 63 1.56 9.49 6.94
C GLN A 63 1.66 8.16 7.68
N LEU A 64 1.28 7.04 7.06
CA LEU A 64 1.40 5.71 7.67
C LEU A 64 2.84 5.37 8.06
N ILE A 65 3.80 5.70 7.20
CA ILE A 65 5.21 5.43 7.49
C ILE A 65 5.74 6.33 8.59
N THR A 66 5.32 7.60 8.61
CA THR A 66 5.64 8.54 9.68
C THR A 66 5.07 8.08 11.03
N LEU A 67 3.95 7.35 11.00
CA LEU A 67 3.30 6.75 12.17
C LEU A 67 3.97 5.44 12.64
N GLY A 68 5.13 5.05 12.10
CA GLY A 68 5.88 3.89 12.59
C GLY A 68 5.31 2.54 12.14
N HIS A 69 4.61 2.50 10.99
CA HIS A 69 4.00 1.25 10.54
C HIS A 69 5.04 0.19 10.13
N ASP A 70 4.94 -0.97 10.77
CA ASP A 70 5.80 -2.13 10.52
C ASP A 70 5.70 -2.67 9.10
N HIS A 71 6.84 -3.15 8.64
CA HIS A 71 7.14 -3.70 7.33
C HIS A 71 6.19 -4.80 6.84
N ILE A 72 5.57 -5.56 7.73
CA ILE A 72 4.70 -6.69 7.35
C ILE A 72 3.37 -6.20 6.73
N ALA A 73 2.83 -5.06 7.19
CA ALA A 73 1.61 -4.49 6.62
C ALA A 73 1.85 -3.75 5.28
N ALA A 74 3.11 -3.48 4.93
CA ALA A 74 3.48 -2.83 3.67
C ALA A 74 3.47 -3.79 2.48
N LEU A 75 3.70 -5.10 2.68
CA LEU A 75 3.71 -6.10 1.60
C LEU A 75 2.40 -6.14 0.80
N PRO A 76 1.20 -6.25 1.42
CA PRO A 76 -0.06 -6.20 0.67
C PRO A 76 -0.25 -4.91 -0.14
N VAL A 77 0.22 -3.78 0.40
CA VAL A 77 0.16 -2.48 -0.28
C VAL A 77 1.11 -2.47 -1.48
N ILE A 78 2.32 -3.02 -1.35
CA ILE A 78 3.28 -3.14 -2.45
C ILE A 78 2.71 -4.03 -3.56
N PHE A 79 2.13 -5.19 -3.22
CA PHE A 79 1.51 -6.09 -4.20
C PHE A 79 0.38 -5.40 -4.95
N HIS A 80 -0.50 -4.70 -4.22
CA HIS A 80 -1.59 -3.96 -4.82
C HIS A 80 -1.09 -2.82 -5.72
N ALA A 81 -0.10 -2.04 -5.27
CA ALA A 81 0.49 -0.97 -6.05
C ALA A 81 1.22 -1.49 -7.30
N TYR A 82 1.89 -2.65 -7.21
CA TYR A 82 2.54 -3.32 -8.33
C TYR A 82 1.53 -3.86 -9.35
N ALA A 83 0.41 -4.43 -8.88
CA ALA A 83 -0.69 -4.83 -9.76
C ALA A 83 -1.26 -3.62 -10.50
N ASN A 84 -1.53 -2.54 -9.78
CA ASN A 84 -2.02 -1.28 -10.34
C ASN A 84 -1.07 -0.68 -11.39
N LEU A 85 0.25 -0.77 -11.19
CA LEU A 85 1.26 -0.30 -12.16
C LEU A 85 1.10 -0.95 -13.54
N HIS A 86 0.60 -2.19 -13.58
CA HIS A 86 0.38 -2.96 -14.81
C HIS A 86 -1.09 -2.94 -15.27
N ASP A 87 -1.95 -2.16 -14.62
CA ASP A 87 -3.35 -2.04 -15.01
C ASP A 87 -3.48 -1.19 -16.29
N SER A 88 -4.42 -1.58 -17.15
CA SER A 88 -4.78 -0.84 -18.36
C SER A 88 -5.38 0.56 -18.08
N ASN A 89 -5.92 0.77 -16.88
CA ASN A 89 -6.50 2.02 -16.43
C ASN A 89 -5.39 2.97 -15.96
N GLN A 90 -5.16 4.03 -16.75
CA GLN A 90 -4.14 5.06 -16.47
C GLN A 90 -4.24 5.66 -15.06
N ILE A 91 -5.45 5.74 -14.49
CA ILE A 91 -5.64 6.27 -13.14
C ILE A 91 -5.12 5.30 -12.09
N LEU A 92 -5.42 4.00 -12.24
CA LEU A 92 -4.90 2.97 -11.34
C LEU A 92 -3.38 2.84 -11.51
N GLN A 93 -2.89 2.87 -12.74
CA GLN A 93 -1.45 2.90 -13.03
C GLN A 93 -0.73 4.06 -12.35
N ALA A 94 -1.23 5.29 -12.50
CA ALA A 94 -0.64 6.47 -11.86
C ALA A 94 -0.67 6.37 -10.33
N ARG A 95 -1.72 5.77 -9.76
CA ARG A 95 -1.83 5.50 -8.32
C ARG A 95 -0.80 4.47 -7.85
N GLY A 96 -0.70 3.33 -8.54
CA GLY A 96 0.32 2.31 -8.24
C GLY A 96 1.73 2.88 -8.26
N ALA A 97 2.06 3.65 -9.31
CA ALA A 97 3.33 4.36 -9.41
C ALA A 97 3.56 5.35 -8.26
N SER A 98 2.53 6.11 -7.86
CA SER A 98 2.65 7.09 -6.79
C SER A 98 2.88 6.46 -5.42
N ILE A 99 2.23 5.32 -5.13
CA ILE A 99 2.46 4.56 -3.89
C ILE A 99 3.90 4.03 -3.86
N LEU A 100 4.35 3.37 -4.94
CA LEU A 100 5.70 2.80 -5.02
C LEU A 100 6.77 3.89 -4.93
N LEU A 101 6.55 5.05 -5.55
CA LEU A 101 7.45 6.19 -5.45
C LEU A 101 7.51 6.73 -4.01
N ALA A 102 6.36 6.88 -3.35
CA ALA A 102 6.30 7.32 -1.96
C ALA A 102 6.99 6.32 -1.02
N MET A 103 6.89 5.01 -1.27
CA MET A 103 7.62 3.99 -0.52
C MET A 103 9.13 4.08 -0.73
N ALA A 104 9.59 4.36 -1.95
CA ALA A 104 11.00 4.40 -2.30
C ALA A 104 11.79 5.54 -1.60
N THR A 105 11.10 6.59 -1.14
CA THR A 105 11.72 7.69 -0.37
C THR A 105 12.10 7.27 1.05
N HIS A 106 11.57 6.16 1.57
CA HIS A 106 11.88 5.63 2.89
C HIS A 106 12.88 4.47 2.77
N ALA A 107 14.02 4.57 3.47
CA ALA A 107 15.14 3.64 3.30
C ALA A 107 14.78 2.17 3.58
N SER A 108 14.04 1.93 4.66
CA SER A 108 13.66 0.59 5.10
C SER A 108 12.63 -0.06 4.16
N LEU A 109 11.70 0.72 3.60
CA LEU A 109 10.71 0.24 2.62
C LEU A 109 11.29 0.07 1.23
N ARG A 110 12.25 0.92 0.84
CA ARG A 110 12.95 0.79 -0.44
C ARG A 110 13.59 -0.59 -0.59
N ASN A 111 14.20 -1.11 0.47
CA ASN A 111 14.80 -2.46 0.48
C ASN A 111 13.75 -3.56 0.27
N MET A 112 12.57 -3.40 0.88
CA MET A 112 11.44 -4.30 0.70
C MET A 112 10.90 -4.27 -0.73
N ILE A 113 10.63 -3.07 -1.28
CA ILE A 113 10.19 -2.94 -2.68
C ILE A 113 11.19 -3.60 -3.61
N TYR A 114 12.48 -3.31 -3.42
CA TYR A 114 13.53 -3.88 -4.26
C TYR A 114 13.49 -5.41 -4.26
N GLN A 115 13.37 -6.03 -3.08
CA GLN A 115 13.26 -7.47 -2.95
C GLN A 115 12.01 -8.04 -3.63
N VAL A 116 10.85 -7.41 -3.40
CA VAL A 116 9.58 -7.83 -4.03
C VAL A 116 9.69 -7.76 -5.56
N LEU A 117 10.19 -6.65 -6.10
CA LEU A 117 10.37 -6.46 -7.54
C LEU A 117 11.39 -7.43 -8.13
N ALA A 118 12.49 -7.71 -7.43
CA ALA A 118 13.49 -8.66 -7.86
C ALA A 118 12.93 -10.09 -7.94
N VAL A 119 12.10 -10.49 -6.97
CA VAL A 119 11.42 -11.80 -7.01
C VAL A 119 10.43 -11.85 -8.16
N HIS A 120 9.59 -10.83 -8.35
CA HIS A 120 8.70 -10.76 -9.51
C HIS A 120 9.45 -10.86 -10.84
N ALA A 121 10.53 -10.10 -11.01
CA ALA A 121 11.34 -10.14 -12.22
C ALA A 121 11.94 -11.54 -12.45
N THR A 122 12.42 -12.19 -11.39
CA THR A 122 13.00 -13.55 -11.46
C THR A 122 11.96 -14.56 -11.92
N PHE A 123 10.76 -14.56 -11.33
CA PHE A 123 9.68 -15.43 -11.78
C PHE A 123 9.29 -15.14 -13.23
N ARG A 124 9.19 -13.87 -13.63
CA ARG A 124 8.89 -13.51 -15.03
C ARG A 124 9.94 -13.98 -16.02
N LEU A 125 11.20 -14.09 -15.61
CA LEU A 125 12.29 -14.57 -16.46
C LEU A 125 12.35 -16.10 -16.55
N PHE A 126 12.17 -16.81 -15.43
CA PHE A 126 12.40 -18.25 -15.36
C PHE A 126 11.13 -19.11 -15.33
N SER A 127 9.98 -18.52 -15.02
CA SER A 127 8.67 -19.18 -14.99
C SER A 127 7.57 -18.18 -15.41
N PRO A 128 7.59 -17.72 -16.67
CA PRO A 128 6.70 -16.68 -17.17
C PRO A 128 5.20 -17.00 -17.02
N GLU A 129 4.87 -18.30 -16.99
CA GLU A 129 3.53 -18.84 -16.74
C GLU A 129 3.03 -18.64 -15.31
N THR A 130 3.91 -18.42 -14.34
CA THR A 130 3.51 -18.17 -12.96
C THR A 130 2.73 -16.85 -12.89
N ASP A 131 1.52 -16.90 -12.32
CA ASP A 131 0.70 -15.72 -12.19
C ASP A 131 1.18 -14.81 -11.04
N SER A 132 0.76 -13.54 -11.04
CA SER A 132 1.21 -12.61 -9.99
C SER A 132 0.73 -12.99 -8.60
N LYS A 133 -0.38 -13.74 -8.45
CA LYS A 133 -0.90 -14.16 -7.13
C LYS A 133 -0.04 -15.27 -6.54
N GLU A 134 0.38 -16.21 -7.36
CA GLU A 134 1.30 -17.29 -6.97
C GLU A 134 2.66 -16.72 -6.56
N ILE A 135 3.18 -15.75 -7.32
CA ILE A 135 4.41 -15.02 -6.96
C ILE A 135 4.24 -14.30 -5.62
N ASN A 136 3.14 -13.57 -5.42
CA ASN A 136 2.87 -12.88 -4.15
C ASN A 136 2.81 -13.86 -2.97
N ALA A 137 2.15 -15.01 -3.14
CA ALA A 137 2.09 -16.05 -2.12
C ALA A 137 3.47 -16.67 -1.82
N ALA A 138 4.34 -16.77 -2.82
CA ALA A 138 5.74 -17.17 -2.62
C ALA A 138 6.51 -16.11 -1.81
N ILE A 139 6.37 -14.83 -2.17
CA ILE A 139 6.99 -13.71 -1.45
C ILE A 139 6.53 -13.66 0.01
N ASP A 140 5.22 -13.81 0.27
CA ASP A 140 4.68 -13.85 1.64
C ASP A 140 5.30 -14.98 2.45
N ARG A 141 5.44 -16.17 1.86
CA ARG A 141 6.12 -17.30 2.52
C ARG A 141 7.60 -17.00 2.76
N MET A 142 8.30 -16.44 1.79
CA MET A 142 9.71 -16.07 1.95
C MET A 142 9.90 -15.02 3.05
N ALA A 143 9.00 -14.06 3.15
CA ALA A 143 8.97 -13.07 4.22
C ALA A 143 8.69 -13.74 5.59
N HIS A 144 7.69 -14.61 5.66
CA HIS A 144 7.34 -15.35 6.87
C HIS A 144 8.49 -16.19 7.41
N PHE A 145 9.28 -16.82 6.53
CA PHE A 145 10.45 -17.60 6.90
C PHE A 145 11.73 -16.77 7.09
N GLY A 146 11.67 -15.44 6.99
CA GLY A 146 12.83 -14.55 7.15
C GLY A 146 13.86 -14.65 6.03
N ILE A 147 13.49 -15.24 4.88
CA ILE A 147 14.33 -15.32 3.67
C ILE A 147 14.45 -13.92 3.08
N LEU A 148 13.35 -13.16 3.06
CA LEU A 148 13.37 -11.74 2.70
C LEU A 148 13.65 -10.92 3.96
N LYS A 149 14.76 -10.19 3.96
CA LYS A 149 15.10 -9.24 5.03
C LYS A 149 14.32 -7.97 4.79
N LEU A 150 13.06 -7.97 5.22
CA LEU A 150 12.14 -6.86 5.00
C LEU A 150 12.31 -5.72 6.00
N THR A 151 13.09 -5.94 7.05
CA THR A 151 13.56 -4.96 8.03
C THR A 151 15.08 -5.09 8.15
N GLU A 152 15.78 -3.98 8.40
CA GLU A 152 17.14 -4.04 8.96
C GLU A 152 17.10 -4.36 10.45
#